data_AF-A0A2D4LTT7-F1
#
_entry.id   AF-A0A2D4LTT7-F1
#
_cell.length_a   1.000
_cell.length_b   1.000
_cell.length_c   1.000
_cell.angle_alpha   90.00
_cell.angle_beta   90.00
_cell.angle_gamma   90.00
#
_symmetry.space_group_name_H-M   'P 1'
#
loop_
_entity.id
_entity.type
_entity.pdbx_description
1 polymer ?
#
loop_
_entity_poly.entity_id
_entity_poly.type
_entity_poly.pdbx_seq_one_letter_code
_entity_poly.pdbx_strand_id
1 'polypeptide(L)'
;FLSSHFRFITVYSGPCHTYKVQRLSESTTYYFKIQACNDAGEGKFSEVYAFATTKSPPPAMKAPKVHQLGDNVCEVTWEPLQPMKGDAIVYILQLATGREADQIYKGPETSYRVPSVQTNCEYRFRVCAGRQYQDSTGWQELFGPYSPSAAFSSQKQEFLLPSLDPAPELLKSKRKALSDEQFAFLLLVIFATVAILFAVIIQYFVIK
;
A
#
# COMPACT_ATOMS: atom_id res chain seq x y z
N PHE A 1 17.15 9.48 31.83
CA PHE A 1 16.03 8.53 31.68
C PHE A 1 15.85 7.75 32.99
N LEU A 2 14.61 7.46 33.40
CA LEU A 2 14.30 6.63 34.58
C LEU A 2 13.82 5.25 34.12
N SER A 3 14.48 4.18 34.57
CA SER A 3 14.08 2.78 34.40
C SER A 3 13.76 2.19 35.76
N SER A 4 12.48 2.01 36.10
CA SER A 4 11.90 1.17 37.17
C SER A 4 12.49 1.25 38.61
N HIS A 5 13.53 2.03 38.81
CA HIS A 5 14.22 2.41 40.02
C HIS A 5 14.54 3.90 39.80
N PHE A 6 14.35 4.75 40.81
CA PHE A 6 14.37 6.21 40.74
C PHE A 6 15.73 6.87 40.32
N ARG A 7 16.53 6.22 39.48
CA ARG A 7 17.86 6.64 39.05
C ARG A 7 17.86 7.17 37.60
N PHE A 8 18.32 8.41 37.43
CA PHE A 8 18.60 8.96 36.11
C PHE A 8 19.79 8.23 35.46
N ILE A 9 19.61 7.80 34.20
CA ILE A 9 20.69 7.37 33.32
C ILE A 9 20.96 8.40 32.23
N THR A 10 22.23 8.53 31.83
CA THR A 10 22.68 9.33 30.69
C THR A 10 22.32 8.61 29.40
N VAL A 11 21.52 9.25 28.55
CA VAL A 11 21.10 8.67 27.25
C VAL A 11 21.85 9.28 26.07
N TYR A 12 22.55 10.39 26.30
CA TYR A 12 23.29 11.13 25.29
C TYR A 12 24.38 12.00 25.95
N SER A 13 25.54 12.08 25.31
CA SER A 13 26.63 13.00 25.64
C SER A 13 27.34 13.37 24.34
N GLY A 14 27.47 14.66 24.05
CA GLY A 14 28.07 15.13 22.81
C GLY A 14 27.67 16.57 22.46
N PRO A 15 28.17 17.11 21.34
CA PRO A 15 28.01 18.52 20.97
C PRO A 15 26.64 18.87 20.37
N CYS A 16 25.87 17.88 19.91
CA CYS A 16 24.54 18.13 19.34
C CYS A 16 23.55 18.63 20.40
N HIS A 17 22.68 19.57 20.01
CA HIS A 17 21.63 20.12 20.86
C HIS A 17 20.33 19.32 20.87
N THR A 18 20.25 18.26 20.05
CA THR A 18 19.06 17.42 19.91
C THR A 18 19.46 15.95 19.94
N TYR A 19 18.68 15.14 20.65
CA TYR A 19 18.84 13.70 20.68
C TYR A 19 17.48 12.99 20.69
N LYS A 20 17.32 11.99 19.80
CA LYS A 20 16.10 11.19 19.72
C LYS A 20 16.21 9.97 20.63
N VAL A 21 15.50 10.01 21.76
CA VAL A 21 15.36 8.84 22.63
C VAL A 21 14.39 7.86 21.99
N GLN A 22 14.80 6.60 21.84
CA GLN A 22 14.02 5.54 21.22
C GLN A 22 13.66 4.45 22.22
N ARG A 23 12.77 3.53 21.83
CA ARG A 23 12.36 2.36 22.64
C ARG A 23 11.73 2.76 23.98
N LEU A 24 11.00 3.87 24.00
CA LEU A 24 10.14 4.23 25.12
C LEU A 24 8.91 3.31 25.12
N SER A 25 8.47 2.93 26.32
CA SER A 25 7.23 2.20 26.51
C SER A 25 6.05 3.15 26.36
N GLU A 26 5.00 2.73 25.65
CA GLU A 26 3.78 3.50 25.52
C GLU A 26 3.08 3.75 26.88
N SER A 27 2.25 4.78 26.95
CA SER A 27 1.49 5.14 28.16
C SER A 27 2.35 5.23 29.44
N THR A 28 3.62 5.61 29.29
CA THR A 28 4.59 5.71 30.38
C THR A 28 5.11 7.14 30.51
N THR A 29 5.19 7.62 31.76
CA THR A 29 5.80 8.93 32.07
C THR A 29 7.30 8.78 32.28
N TYR A 30 8.07 9.56 31.52
CA TYR A 30 9.51 9.67 31.60
C TYR A 30 9.94 11.04 32.11
N TYR A 31 11.09 11.07 32.76
CA TYR A 31 11.65 12.29 33.33
C TYR A 31 13.03 12.55 32.73
N PHE A 32 13.24 13.80 32.32
CA PHE A 32 14.41 14.27 31.62
C PHE A 32 15.01 15.46 32.33
N LYS A 33 16.34 15.52 32.36
CA LYS A 33 17.12 16.68 32.77
C LYS A 33 18.40 16.68 31.96
N ILE A 34 18.96 17.86 31.72
CA ILE A 34 20.19 18.04 30.96
C ILE A 34 21.17 18.87 31.77
N GLN A 35 22.46 18.75 31.47
CA GLN A 35 23.49 19.65 32.00
C GLN A 35 24.46 19.97 30.87
N ALA A 36 25.08 21.14 30.92
CA ALA A 36 26.15 21.51 30.01
C ALA A 36 27.50 21.04 30.60
N CYS A 37 28.43 20.64 29.74
CA CYS A 37 29.79 20.29 30.12
C CYS A 37 30.77 21.04 29.22
N ASN A 38 31.85 21.56 29.78
CA ASN A 38 32.97 22.18 29.08
C ASN A 38 34.30 21.69 29.68
N ASP A 39 35.43 22.23 29.21
CA ASP A 39 36.76 21.83 29.70
C ASP A 39 36.99 22.12 31.18
N ALA A 40 36.22 23.03 31.79
CA ALA A 40 36.25 23.31 33.22
C ALA A 40 35.39 22.35 34.05
N GLY A 41 34.59 21.48 33.40
CA GLY A 41 33.77 20.45 34.03
C GLY A 41 32.28 20.57 33.72
N GLU A 42 31.48 19.93 34.58
CA GLU A 42 30.03 19.83 34.43
C GLU A 42 29.30 20.97 35.16
N GLY A 43 28.37 21.61 34.46
CA GLY A 43 27.45 22.59 35.04
C GLY A 43 26.32 21.92 35.83
N LYS A 44 25.46 22.75 36.44
CA LYS A 44 24.25 22.25 37.13
C LYS A 44 23.28 21.62 36.14
N PHE A 45 22.54 20.62 36.62
CA PHE A 45 21.38 20.10 35.89
C PHE A 45 20.27 21.15 35.76
N SER A 46 19.52 21.08 34.67
CA SER A 46 18.24 21.75 34.48
C SER A 46 17.19 21.25 35.48
N GLU A 47 16.05 21.96 35.53
CA GLU A 47 14.83 21.42 36.11
C GLU A 47 14.42 20.10 35.41
N VAL A 48 13.69 19.26 36.15
CA VAL A 48 13.21 17.98 35.64
C VAL A 48 11.98 18.21 34.79
N TYR A 49 12.05 17.82 33.53
CA TYR A 49 10.93 17.81 32.60
C TYR A 49 10.26 16.43 32.58
N ALA A 50 8.95 16.39 32.79
CA ALA A 50 8.14 15.17 32.72
C ALA A 50 7.42 15.09 31.37
N PHE A 51 7.52 13.93 30.71
CA PHE A 51 6.89 13.67 29.42
C PHE A 51 6.22 12.30 29.43
N ALA A 52 4.93 12.26 29.12
CA ALA A 52 4.18 11.03 28.98
C ALA A 52 4.07 10.63 27.50
N THR A 53 4.48 9.40 27.19
CA THR A 53 4.23 8.81 25.87
C THR A 53 2.76 8.48 25.70
N THR A 54 2.23 8.61 24.49
CA THR A 54 0.88 8.17 24.12
C THR A 54 0.84 6.66 23.85
N LYS A 55 -0.36 6.12 23.53
CA LYS A 55 -0.51 4.76 22.98
C LYS A 55 0.22 4.67 21.64
N SER A 56 0.80 3.49 21.37
CA SER A 56 1.42 3.21 20.08
C SER A 56 0.40 2.72 19.06
N PRO A 57 0.56 3.10 17.77
CA PRO A 57 -0.25 2.56 16.69
C PRO A 57 0.10 1.08 16.45
N PRO A 58 -0.80 0.31 15.81
CA PRO A 58 -0.46 -1.03 15.33
C PRO A 58 0.77 -1.03 14.40
N PRO A 59 1.54 -2.12 14.40
CA PRO A 59 2.67 -2.28 13.48
C PRO A 59 2.21 -2.34 12.01
N ALA A 60 3.16 -2.14 11.10
CA ALA A 60 2.92 -2.33 9.68
C ALA A 60 2.49 -3.78 9.39
N MET A 61 1.44 -3.92 8.57
CA MET A 61 0.96 -5.22 8.12
C MET A 61 1.75 -5.70 6.90
N LYS A 62 1.73 -7.01 6.66
CA LYS A 62 2.17 -7.58 5.38
C LYS A 62 1.20 -7.18 4.27
N ALA A 63 1.66 -7.23 3.02
CA ALA A 63 0.79 -7.04 1.87
C ALA A 63 -0.38 -8.04 1.92
N PRO A 64 -1.62 -7.61 1.59
CA PRO A 64 -2.74 -8.52 1.55
C PRO A 64 -2.57 -9.56 0.43
N LYS A 65 -3.21 -10.71 0.56
CA LYS A 65 -3.29 -11.72 -0.48
C LYS A 65 -4.56 -11.52 -1.27
N VAL A 66 -4.48 -11.62 -2.59
CA VAL A 66 -5.61 -11.45 -3.50
C VAL A 66 -5.87 -12.76 -4.24
N HIS A 67 -7.08 -13.28 -4.14
CA HIS A 67 -7.51 -14.53 -4.77
C HIS A 67 -8.69 -14.25 -5.73
N GLN A 68 -8.57 -14.67 -6.99
CA GLN A 68 -9.69 -14.62 -7.93
C GLN A 68 -10.70 -15.73 -7.57
N LEU A 69 -11.97 -15.39 -7.37
CA LEU A 69 -13.03 -16.36 -7.05
C LEU A 69 -13.94 -16.69 -8.24
N GLY A 70 -13.97 -15.84 -9.27
CA GLY A 70 -14.74 -16.02 -10.50
C GLY A 70 -14.57 -14.82 -11.42
N ASP A 71 -15.32 -14.76 -12.53
CA ASP A 71 -15.25 -13.63 -13.44
C ASP A 71 -15.63 -12.33 -12.71
N ASN A 72 -14.69 -11.38 -12.70
CA ASN A 72 -14.84 -10.04 -12.09
C ASN A 72 -15.01 -10.00 -10.56
N VAL A 73 -14.63 -11.05 -9.84
CA VAL A 73 -14.68 -11.07 -8.36
C VAL A 73 -13.38 -11.58 -7.78
N CYS A 74 -12.77 -10.78 -6.91
CA CYS A 74 -11.66 -11.23 -6.09
C CYS A 74 -11.97 -11.11 -4.60
N GLU A 75 -11.28 -11.92 -3.81
CA GLU A 75 -11.24 -11.84 -2.36
C GLU A 75 -9.86 -11.37 -1.94
N VAL A 76 -9.83 -10.36 -1.09
CA VAL A 76 -8.62 -9.81 -0.50
C VAL A 76 -8.59 -10.24 0.95
N THR A 77 -7.50 -10.90 1.37
CA THR A 77 -7.32 -11.41 2.73
C THR A 77 -6.04 -10.85 3.34
N TRP A 78 -6.03 -10.65 4.66
CA TRP A 78 -4.86 -10.20 5.40
C TRP A 78 -4.71 -10.93 6.73
N GLU A 79 -3.48 -10.95 7.25
CA GLU A 79 -3.19 -11.60 8.54
C GLU A 79 -3.73 -10.74 9.70
N PRO A 80 -4.52 -11.31 10.63
CA PRO A 80 -5.01 -10.56 11.79
C PRO A 80 -3.88 -10.18 12.74
N LEU A 81 -3.97 -8.98 13.32
CA LEU A 81 -3.15 -8.57 14.45
C LEU A 81 -3.86 -8.90 15.77
N GLN A 82 -3.06 -9.20 16.78
CA GLN A 82 -3.58 -9.42 18.14
C GLN A 82 -4.01 -8.09 18.78
N PRO A 83 -5.05 -8.10 19.64
CA PRO A 83 -5.41 -6.94 20.45
C PRO A 83 -4.22 -6.35 21.21
N MET A 84 -4.10 -5.02 21.22
CA MET A 84 -2.96 -4.33 21.81
C MET A 84 -3.30 -3.88 23.24
N LYS A 85 -2.82 -4.63 24.24
CA LYS A 85 -3.10 -4.39 25.66
C LYS A 85 -4.60 -4.27 25.98
N GLY A 86 -5.41 -5.13 25.36
CA GLY A 86 -6.87 -5.14 25.50
C GLY A 86 -7.63 -4.24 24.54
N ASP A 87 -6.94 -3.38 23.78
CA ASP A 87 -7.56 -2.55 22.75
C ASP A 87 -7.80 -3.36 21.48
N ALA A 88 -9.01 -3.26 20.92
CA ALA A 88 -9.42 -4.00 19.74
C ALA A 88 -8.71 -3.48 18.47
N ILE A 89 -8.61 -4.34 17.45
CA ILE A 89 -8.03 -3.99 16.15
C ILE A 89 -9.14 -3.94 15.10
N VAL A 90 -9.11 -2.89 14.30
CA VAL A 90 -9.90 -2.73 13.07
C VAL A 90 -8.98 -2.53 11.88
N TYR A 91 -9.48 -2.78 10.68
CA TYR A 91 -8.71 -2.69 9.45
C TYR A 91 -9.35 -1.70 8.49
N ILE A 92 -8.51 -1.02 7.72
CA ILE A 92 -8.93 -0.24 6.55
C ILE A 92 -8.27 -0.84 5.33
N LEU A 93 -9.08 -1.25 4.35
CA LEU A 93 -8.60 -1.71 3.05
C LEU A 93 -8.75 -0.58 2.03
N GLN A 94 -7.66 -0.32 1.31
CA GLN A 94 -7.65 0.59 0.19
C GLN A 94 -7.40 -0.14 -1.13
N LEU A 95 -8.12 0.30 -2.16
CA LEU A 95 -7.95 -0.11 -3.55
C LEU A 95 -7.48 1.08 -4.36
N ALA A 96 -6.32 0.95 -4.99
CA ALA A 96 -5.81 1.94 -5.92
C ALA A 96 -5.97 1.49 -7.36
N THR A 97 -6.55 2.36 -8.18
CA THR A 97 -6.69 2.20 -9.63
C THR A 97 -5.97 3.39 -10.28
N GLY A 98 -4.75 3.15 -10.78
CA GLY A 98 -3.89 4.25 -11.26
C GLY A 98 -3.28 5.06 -10.10
N ARG A 99 -3.64 6.35 -9.99
CA ARG A 99 -3.09 7.28 -8.97
C ARG A 99 -4.00 7.46 -7.75
N GLU A 100 -5.30 7.23 -7.91
CA GLU A 100 -6.28 7.38 -6.85
C GLU A 100 -6.34 6.10 -6.00
N ALA A 101 -6.58 6.27 -4.69
CA ALA A 101 -6.70 5.18 -3.73
C ALA A 101 -7.94 5.35 -2.86
N ASP A 102 -8.95 4.51 -3.09
CA ASP A 102 -10.22 4.55 -2.41
C ASP A 102 -10.25 3.61 -1.21
N GLN A 103 -10.83 4.06 -0.10
CA GLN A 103 -11.16 3.17 1.01
C GLN A 103 -12.40 2.35 0.65
N ILE A 104 -12.21 1.03 0.50
CA ILE A 104 -13.29 0.12 0.10
C ILE A 104 -13.85 -0.71 1.26
N TYR A 105 -13.12 -0.77 2.39
CA TYR A 105 -13.57 -1.46 3.59
C TYR A 105 -13.02 -0.81 4.86
N LYS A 106 -13.83 -0.83 5.92
CA LYS A 106 -13.43 -0.54 7.30
C LYS A 106 -14.19 -1.44 8.26
N GLY A 107 -13.47 -2.19 9.09
CA GLY A 107 -14.08 -3.07 10.10
C GLY A 107 -13.11 -4.12 10.67
N PRO A 108 -13.60 -5.05 11.49
CA PRO A 108 -12.75 -6.02 12.20
C PRO A 108 -12.42 -7.27 11.39
N GLU A 109 -13.08 -7.50 10.25
CA GLU A 109 -12.89 -8.70 9.43
C GLU A 109 -11.51 -8.72 8.79
N THR A 110 -11.05 -9.92 8.45
CA THR A 110 -9.73 -10.15 7.83
C THR A 110 -9.81 -10.57 6.37
N SER A 111 -11.00 -10.53 5.80
CA SER A 111 -11.24 -10.71 4.37
C SER A 111 -12.29 -9.72 3.87
N TYR A 112 -12.15 -9.36 2.61
CA TYR A 112 -13.13 -8.52 1.92
C TYR A 112 -13.27 -8.97 0.48
N ARG A 113 -14.51 -9.19 0.05
CA ARG A 113 -14.85 -9.56 -1.31
C ARG A 113 -15.07 -8.30 -2.14
N VAL A 114 -14.25 -8.11 -3.16
CA VAL A 114 -14.31 -6.97 -4.06
C VAL A 114 -15.19 -7.34 -5.26
N PRO A 115 -16.38 -6.74 -5.41
CA PRO A 115 -17.23 -6.97 -6.56
C PRO A 115 -16.71 -6.21 -7.79
N SER A 116 -17.07 -6.68 -8.98
CA SER A 116 -16.95 -5.95 -10.25
C SER A 116 -15.53 -5.51 -10.65
N VAL A 117 -14.55 -6.39 -10.43
CA VAL A 117 -13.18 -6.21 -10.93
C VAL A 117 -13.20 -6.23 -12.46
N GLN A 118 -12.78 -5.15 -13.11
CA GLN A 118 -12.71 -5.10 -14.57
C GLN A 118 -11.52 -5.93 -15.08
N THR A 119 -11.70 -6.59 -16.21
CA THR A 119 -10.60 -7.29 -16.89
C THR A 119 -9.63 -6.26 -17.48
N ASN A 120 -8.33 -6.58 -17.47
CA ASN A 120 -7.27 -5.71 -18.02
C ASN A 120 -7.07 -4.36 -17.29
N CYS A 121 -7.57 -4.23 -16.06
CA CYS A 121 -7.22 -3.15 -15.15
C CYS A 121 -6.24 -3.65 -14.08
N GLU A 122 -5.19 -2.87 -13.82
CA GLU A 122 -4.25 -3.15 -12.72
C GLU A 122 -4.79 -2.51 -11.43
N TYR A 123 -5.12 -3.37 -10.47
CA TYR A 123 -5.56 -2.99 -9.13
C TYR A 123 -4.42 -3.15 -8.14
N ARG A 124 -4.32 -2.23 -7.17
CA ARG A 124 -3.36 -2.34 -6.07
C ARG A 124 -4.06 -2.24 -4.73
N PHE A 125 -3.96 -3.30 -3.94
CA PHE A 125 -4.59 -3.39 -2.63
C PHE A 125 -3.58 -3.15 -1.52
N ARG A 126 -3.92 -2.32 -0.54
CA ARG A 126 -3.12 -2.15 0.70
C ARG A 126 -4.04 -2.06 1.90
N VAL A 127 -3.58 -2.56 3.04
CA VAL A 127 -4.36 -2.61 4.27
C VAL A 127 -3.56 -1.95 5.40
N CYS A 128 -4.24 -1.23 6.29
CA CYS A 128 -3.67 -0.80 7.57
C CYS A 128 -4.53 -1.27 8.73
N ALA A 129 -3.91 -1.44 9.88
CA ALA A 129 -4.58 -1.74 11.14
C ALA A 129 -4.76 -0.46 11.97
N GLY A 130 -5.89 -0.35 12.64
CA GLY A 130 -6.25 0.68 13.60
C GLY A 130 -6.50 0.07 14.96
N ARG A 131 -5.95 0.70 16.00
CA ARG A 131 -6.20 0.37 17.40
C ARG A 131 -7.38 1.19 17.89
N GLN A 132 -8.44 0.52 18.33
CA GLN A 132 -9.62 1.13 18.92
C GLN A 132 -9.52 1.11 20.44
N TYR A 133 -9.57 2.29 21.06
CA TYR A 133 -9.51 2.46 22.51
C TYR A 133 -10.46 3.57 22.97
N GLN A 134 -10.76 3.58 24.26
CA GLN A 134 -11.57 4.63 24.87
C GLN A 134 -10.70 5.48 25.79
N ASP A 135 -10.86 6.80 25.72
CA ASP A 135 -10.25 7.76 26.63
C ASP A 135 -11.29 8.76 27.17
N SER A 136 -10.83 9.79 27.88
CA SER A 136 -11.71 10.82 28.45
C SER A 136 -12.49 11.64 27.41
N THR A 137 -12.08 11.61 26.15
CA THR A 137 -12.73 12.30 25.03
C THR A 137 -13.67 11.41 24.24
N GLY A 138 -13.68 10.10 24.52
CA GLY A 138 -14.57 9.12 23.89
C GLY A 138 -13.81 8.01 23.17
N TRP A 139 -14.42 7.47 22.12
CA TRP A 139 -13.82 6.44 21.29
C TRP A 139 -12.78 7.03 20.35
N GLN A 140 -11.59 6.47 20.36
CA GLN A 140 -10.46 6.89 19.55
C GLN A 140 -9.94 5.72 18.69
N GLU A 141 -9.44 6.09 17.52
CA GLU A 141 -8.80 5.16 16.59
C GLU A 141 -7.40 5.65 16.24
N LEU A 142 -6.41 4.79 16.46
CA LEU A 142 -5.03 5.07 16.14
C LEU A 142 -4.55 4.13 15.04
N PHE A 143 -4.44 4.65 13.82
CA PHE A 143 -4.04 3.87 12.65
C PHE A 143 -2.52 3.77 12.52
N GLY A 144 -2.06 2.56 12.23
CA GLY A 144 -0.71 2.28 11.80
C GLY A 144 -0.46 2.60 10.33
N PRO A 145 0.77 2.39 9.85
CA PRO A 145 1.09 2.57 8.44
C PRO A 145 0.37 1.54 7.56
N TYR A 146 0.11 1.92 6.30
CA TYR A 146 -0.35 0.97 5.30
C TYR A 146 0.71 -0.08 4.98
N SER A 147 0.24 -1.30 4.70
CA SER A 147 1.05 -2.37 4.15
C SER A 147 1.64 -1.98 2.79
N PRO A 148 2.66 -2.71 2.31
CA PRO A 148 2.97 -2.73 0.89
C PRO A 148 1.74 -3.13 0.05
N SER A 149 1.72 -2.70 -1.20
CA SER A 149 0.61 -2.96 -2.11
C SER A 149 0.71 -4.33 -2.78
N ALA A 150 -0.41 -5.05 -2.86
CA ALA A 150 -0.56 -6.26 -3.66
C ALA A 150 -1.20 -5.90 -5.01
N ALA A 151 -0.48 -6.15 -6.10
CA ALA A 151 -1.00 -5.92 -7.45
C ALA A 151 -1.88 -7.10 -7.89
N PHE A 152 -2.95 -6.79 -8.62
CA PHE A 152 -3.89 -7.77 -9.12
C PHE A 152 -4.46 -7.34 -10.46
N SER A 153 -4.48 -8.27 -11.41
CA SER A 153 -5.14 -8.11 -12.71
C SER A 153 -5.93 -9.39 -12.98
N SER A 154 -7.24 -9.25 -13.23
CA SER A 154 -8.11 -10.38 -13.54
C SER A 154 -7.71 -11.01 -14.89
N GLN A 155 -7.51 -12.33 -14.90
CA GLN A 155 -7.35 -13.12 -16.12
C GLN A 155 -8.67 -13.81 -16.45
N LYS A 156 -9.13 -13.69 -17.69
CA LYS A 156 -10.32 -14.43 -18.16
C LYS A 156 -10.01 -15.93 -18.11
N GLN A 157 -10.72 -16.68 -17.26
CA GLN A 157 -10.54 -18.13 -17.19
C GLN A 157 -11.27 -18.78 -18.37
N GLU A 158 -10.52 -19.22 -19.38
CA GLU A 158 -11.07 -19.92 -20.54
C GLU A 158 -11.43 -21.36 -20.12
N PHE A 159 -12.69 -21.57 -19.71
CA PHE A 159 -13.20 -22.90 -19.37
C PHE A 159 -13.25 -23.78 -20.64
N LEU A 160 -12.29 -24.69 -20.79
CA LEU A 160 -12.38 -25.78 -21.78
C LEU A 160 -13.22 -26.91 -21.19
N LEU A 161 -14.47 -27.05 -21.65
CA LEU A 161 -15.28 -28.24 -21.41
C LEU A 161 -14.66 -29.44 -22.16
N PRO A 162 -14.55 -30.64 -21.56
CA PRO A 162 -14.15 -31.83 -22.28
C PRO A 162 -15.33 -32.35 -23.11
N SER A 163 -15.38 -32.01 -24.40
CA SER A 163 -16.35 -32.56 -25.34
C SER A 163 -15.87 -33.91 -25.88
N LEU A 164 -16.67 -34.97 -25.68
CA LEU A 164 -16.51 -36.26 -26.33
C LEU A 164 -17.08 -36.17 -27.78
N ASP A 165 -16.18 -36.31 -28.77
CA ASP A 165 -16.35 -36.99 -30.06
C ASP A 165 -17.22 -36.40 -31.22
N PRO A 166 -16.97 -36.81 -32.49
CA PRO A 166 -16.48 -35.88 -33.52
C PRO A 166 -17.33 -35.79 -34.81
N ALA A 167 -17.32 -34.63 -35.49
CA ALA A 167 -17.63 -34.49 -36.93
C ALA A 167 -17.27 -33.07 -37.44
N PRO A 168 -17.05 -32.91 -38.77
CA PRO A 168 -16.01 -32.04 -39.30
C PRO A 168 -16.54 -30.67 -39.73
N GLU A 169 -15.89 -29.57 -39.33
CA GLU A 169 -16.09 -28.29 -40.02
C GLU A 169 -14.93 -27.30 -39.79
N LEU A 170 -14.29 -26.96 -40.91
CA LEU A 170 -13.94 -25.61 -41.35
C LEU A 170 -13.20 -24.67 -40.37
N LEU A 171 -11.91 -24.49 -40.67
CA LEU A 171 -11.06 -23.32 -40.40
C LEU A 171 -11.34 -22.57 -39.07
N LYS A 172 -10.80 -23.11 -37.97
CA LYS A 172 -10.49 -22.29 -36.79
C LYS A 172 -9.38 -21.29 -37.16
N SER A 173 -9.79 -20.10 -37.60
CA SER A 173 -8.93 -18.92 -37.64
C SER A 173 -8.51 -18.59 -36.21
N LYS A 174 -7.35 -19.11 -35.80
CA LYS A 174 -6.59 -18.59 -34.66
C LYS A 174 -6.15 -17.17 -35.05
N ARG A 175 -6.95 -16.16 -34.72
CA ARG A 175 -6.43 -14.79 -34.64
C ARG A 175 -5.43 -14.78 -33.49
N LYS A 176 -4.17 -14.97 -33.86
CA LYS A 176 -3.02 -14.72 -33.00
C LYS A 176 -3.11 -13.24 -32.62
N ALA A 177 -3.46 -12.96 -31.36
CA ALA A 177 -3.38 -11.60 -30.85
C ALA A 177 -1.93 -11.15 -31.02
N LEU A 178 -1.73 -10.13 -31.85
CA LEU A 178 -0.42 -9.58 -32.13
C LEU A 178 0.12 -8.98 -30.82
N SER A 179 1.37 -9.29 -30.49
CA SER A 179 2.05 -8.62 -29.38
C SER A 179 2.06 -7.11 -29.63
N ASP A 180 1.98 -6.30 -28.58
CA ASP A 180 1.86 -4.84 -28.67
C ASP A 180 2.92 -4.21 -29.59
N GLU A 181 4.11 -4.80 -29.68
CA GLU A 181 5.19 -4.38 -30.60
C GLU A 181 4.81 -4.59 -32.08
N GLN A 182 4.15 -5.70 -32.42
CA GLN A 182 3.71 -5.99 -33.77
C GLN A 182 2.53 -5.10 -34.19
N PHE A 183 1.65 -4.75 -33.24
CA PHE A 183 0.55 -3.81 -33.49
C PHE A 183 1.08 -2.39 -33.71
N ALA A 184 2.06 -1.96 -32.90
CA ALA A 184 2.73 -0.67 -33.08
C ALA A 184 3.46 -0.58 -34.43
N PHE A 185 4.17 -1.64 -34.84
CA PHE A 185 4.84 -1.69 -36.14
C PHE A 185 3.83 -1.61 -37.29
N LEU A 186 2.71 -2.33 -37.21
CA LEU A 186 1.66 -2.29 -38.23
C LEU A 186 1.04 -0.90 -38.37
N LEU A 187 0.75 -0.23 -37.25
CA LEU A 187 0.25 1.15 -37.25
C LEU A 187 1.25 2.11 -37.89
N LEU A 188 2.54 1.97 -37.61
CA LEU A 188 3.60 2.77 -38.22
C LEU A 188 3.63 2.62 -39.75
N VAL A 189 3.56 1.38 -40.24
CA VAL A 189 3.54 1.09 -41.68
C VAL A 189 2.30 1.68 -42.35
N ILE A 190 1.12 1.54 -41.72
CA ILE A 190 -0.12 2.11 -42.26
C ILE A 190 -0.02 3.64 -42.31
N PHE A 191 0.46 4.29 -41.25
CA PHE A 191 0.59 5.74 -41.23
C PHE A 191 1.59 6.24 -42.28
N ALA A 192 2.73 5.57 -42.42
CA ALA A 192 3.74 5.92 -43.43
C ALA A 192 3.20 5.79 -44.85
N THR A 193 2.47 4.69 -45.15
CA THR A 193 1.89 4.49 -46.48
C THR A 193 0.82 5.54 -46.80
N VAL A 194 -0.05 5.86 -45.84
CA VAL A 194 -1.06 6.94 -45.99
C VAL A 194 -0.40 8.30 -46.20
N ALA A 195 0.64 8.63 -45.42
CA ALA A 195 1.36 9.89 -45.56
C ALA A 195 2.02 10.04 -46.95
N ILE A 196 2.63 8.97 -47.47
CA ILE A 196 3.22 8.96 -48.82
C ILE A 196 2.14 9.14 -49.87
N LEU A 197 1.00 8.46 -49.75
CA LEU A 197 -0.13 8.59 -50.67
C LEU A 197 -0.67 10.02 -50.70
N PHE A 198 -0.84 10.64 -49.53
CA PHE A 198 -1.22 12.05 -49.43
C PHE A 198 -0.18 12.97 -50.08
N ALA A 199 1.11 12.75 -49.85
CA ALA A 199 2.17 13.54 -50.47
C ALA A 199 2.13 13.44 -52.01
N VAL A 200 1.91 12.24 -52.56
CA VAL A 200 1.79 12.01 -54.01
C VAL A 200 0.53 12.68 -54.57
N ILE A 201 -0.60 12.60 -53.88
CA ILE A 201 -1.84 13.28 -54.27
C ILE A 201 -1.63 14.79 -54.31
N ILE A 202 -1.03 15.36 -53.26
CA ILE A 202 -0.74 16.80 -53.20
C ILE A 202 0.20 17.20 -54.35
N GLN A 203 1.29 16.45 -54.59
CA GLN A 203 2.19 16.72 -55.72
C GLN A 203 1.47 16.63 -57.07
N TYR A 204 0.57 15.67 -57.26
CA TYR A 204 -0.19 15.50 -58.48
C TYR A 204 -1.13 16.69 -58.76
N PHE A 205 -1.76 17.25 -57.72
CA PHE A 205 -2.63 18.43 -57.84
C PHE A 205 -1.89 19.75 -57.93
N VAL A 206 -0.65 19.83 -57.45
CA VAL A 206 0.17 21.07 -57.46
C VAL A 206 0.97 21.22 -58.77
N ILE A 207 1.30 20.12 -59.45
CA ILE A 207 2.12 20.11 -60.68
C ILE A 207 1.25 20.09 -61.96
N LYS A 208 -0.07 20.11 -61.84
CA LYS A 208 -1.02 20.13 -62.96
C LYS A 208 -1.91 21.36 -62.95
#